data_AF-A0A7X6XSN7-F1
#
_entry.id   AF-A0A7X6XSN7-F1
#
_cell.length_a   1.000
_cell.length_b   1.000
_cell.length_c   1.000
_cell.angle_alpha   90.00
_cell.angle_beta   90.00
_cell.angle_gamma   90.00
#
_symmetry.space_group_name_H-M   'P 1'
#
loop_
_entity.id
_entity.type
_entity.pdbx_description
1 polymer ?
#
loop_
_entity_poly.entity_id
_entity_poly.type
_entity_poly.pdbx_seq_one_letter_code
_entity_poly.pdbx_strand_id
1 'polypeptide(L)' 'MRIYNTLSRNKEEFAPLNDNQVTIYTCGPTVYDYFHIGNARVFITFDMVRNYLKFKGYKVKFVQNFTDIDD' A
#
# COMPACT_ATOMS: atom_id res chain seq x y z
N MET A 1 -5.92 15.81 0.02
CA MET A 1 -4.56 15.21 -0.13
C MET A 1 -4.55 14.56 -1.49
N ARG A 2 -3.53 14.81 -2.33
CA ARG A 2 -3.55 14.29 -3.70
C ARG A 2 -2.65 13.06 -3.87
N ILE A 3 -3.19 11.99 -4.45
CA ILE A 3 -2.48 10.74 -4.77
C ILE A 3 -2.42 10.58 -6.28
N TYR A 4 -1.29 10.10 -6.81
CA TYR A 4 -1.18 9.75 -8.22
C TYR A 4 -1.95 8.45 -8.49
N ASN A 5 -2.98 8.53 -9.32
CA ASN A 5 -3.79 7.39 -9.72
C ASN A 5 -3.30 6.86 -11.07
N THR A 6 -2.75 5.64 -11.09
CA THR A 6 -2.25 5.01 -12.31
C THR A 6 -3.35 4.80 -13.37
N LEU A 7 -4.61 4.59 -12.96
CA LEU A 7 -5.74 4.37 -13.87
C LEU A 7 -6.00 5.60 -14.76
N SER A 8 -5.99 6.80 -14.17
CA SER A 8 -6.21 8.06 -14.88
C SER A 8 -4.91 8.77 -15.29
N ARG A 9 -3.76 8.27 -14.81
CA ARG A 9 -2.43 8.86 -14.96
C ARG A 9 -2.30 10.29 -14.43
N ASN A 10 -3.11 10.64 -13.42
CA ASN A 10 -3.18 11.99 -12.86
C ASN A 10 -3.13 11.99 -11.33
N LYS A 11 -2.81 13.15 -10.75
CA LYS A 11 -2.95 13.37 -9.30
C LYS A 11 -4.39 13.73 -8.97
N GLU A 12 -5.07 12.89 -8.21
CA GLU A 12 -6.48 13.07 -7.82
C GLU A 12 -6.59 13.35 -6.33
N GLU A 13 -7.65 14.06 -5.93
CA GLU A 13 -7.97 14.18 -4.49
C GLU A 13 -8.34 12.81 -3.94
N PHE A 14 -7.64 12.41 -2.89
CA PHE A 14 -7.95 11.19 -2.17
C PHE A 14 -9.18 11.39 -1.29
N ALA A 15 -10.22 10.61 -1.59
CA ALA A 15 -11.41 10.50 -0.77
C ALA A 15 -11.61 9.02 -0.39
N PRO A 16 -11.68 8.68 0.92
CA PRO A 16 -12.00 7.33 1.37
C PRO A 16 -13.41 6.90 0.93
N LEU A 17 -13.60 5.60 0.69
CA LEU A 17 -14.89 5.05 0.31
C LEU A 17 -15.90 5.09 1.47
N ASN A 18 -15.44 4.86 2.70
CA ASN A 18 -16.27 4.76 3.90
C ASN A 18 -15.78 5.73 4.97
N ASP A 19 -16.38 6.92 5.04
CA ASP A 19 -16.08 7.97 6.04
C ASP A 19 -14.59 8.16 6.32
N ASN A 20 -14.10 7.79 7.50
CA ASN A 20 -12.72 7.96 7.91
C ASN A 20 -11.89 6.66 7.79
N GLN A 21 -12.43 5.63 7.14
CA GLN A 21 -11.78 4.33 6.96
C GLN A 21 -11.06 4.26 5.62
N VAL A 22 -9.78 3.93 5.66
CA VAL A 22 -8.95 3.69 4.48
C VAL A 22 -8.54 2.23 4.46
N THR A 23 -8.84 1.54 3.36
CA THR A 23 -8.35 0.18 3.11
C THR A 23 -7.25 0.22 2.06
N ILE A 24 -6.13 -0.41 2.36
CA ILE A 24 -4.97 -0.48 1.47
C ILE A 24 -4.62 -1.95 1.28
N TYR A 25 -4.46 -2.36 0.02
CA TYR A 25 -3.87 -3.63 -0.35
C TYR A 25 -2.59 -3.40 -1.14
N THR A 26 -1.56 -4.17 -0.83
CA THR A 26 -0.33 -4.21 -1.63
C THR A 26 0.07 -5.65 -1.83
N CYS A 27 0.52 -6.00 -3.04
CA CYS A 27 1.12 -7.31 -3.27
C CYS A 27 2.34 -7.51 -2.34
N GLY A 28 2.44 -8.70 -1.78
CA GLY A 28 3.62 -9.15 -1.05
C GLY A 28 4.56 -9.99 -1.92
N PRO A 29 5.52 -10.68 -1.30
CA PRO A 29 6.54 -11.43 -2.01
C PRO A 29 6.03 -12.80 -2.47
N THR A 30 6.68 -13.37 -3.49
CA THR A 30 6.76 -14.84 -3.59
C THR A 30 7.89 -15.34 -2.69
N VAL A 31 7.59 -16.29 -1.80
CA VAL A 31 8.50 -16.70 -0.72
C VAL A 31 9.41 -17.87 -1.09
N TYR A 32 10.03 -17.83 -2.28
CA TYR A 32 10.95 -18.87 -2.76
C TYR A 32 12.44 -18.59 -2.45
N ASP A 33 12.80 -17.34 -2.17
CA ASP A 33 14.19 -16.92 -1.88
C ASP A 33 14.23 -15.69 -0.94
N TYR A 34 15.44 -15.30 -0.52
CA TYR A 34 15.71 -14.15 0.31
C TYR A 34 15.37 -12.82 -0.38
N PHE A 35 14.99 -11.85 0.45
CA PHE A 35 14.68 -10.50 0.01
C PHE A 35 15.89 -9.72 -0.48
N HIS A 36 15.77 -9.10 -1.64
CA HIS A 36 16.70 -8.07 -2.10
C HIS A 36 16.17 -6.66 -1.84
N ILE A 37 17.03 -5.65 -1.99
CA ILE A 37 16.72 -4.24 -1.68
C ILE A 37 15.54 -3.69 -2.51
N GLY A 38 15.36 -4.17 -3.74
CA GLY A 38 14.19 -3.84 -4.56
C GLY A 38 12.85 -4.19 -3.90
N ASN A 39 12.76 -5.37 -3.27
CA ASN A 39 11.57 -5.81 -2.56
C ASN A 39 11.34 -4.96 -1.29
N ALA A 40 12.42 -4.67 -0.55
CA ALA A 40 12.37 -3.85 0.66
C ALA A 40 11.84 -2.43 0.38
N ARG A 41 12.20 -1.83 -0.77
CA ARG A 41 11.72 -0.50 -1.15
C ARG A 41 10.20 -0.40 -1.15
N VAL A 42 9.51 -1.40 -1.67
CA VAL A 42 8.03 -1.40 -1.75
C VAL A 42 7.43 -1.47 -0.36
N PHE A 43 7.95 -2.33 0.51
CA PHE A 43 7.47 -2.45 1.89
C PHE A 43 7.63 -1.16 2.68
N ILE A 44 8.80 -0.53 2.62
CA ILE A 44 9.05 0.74 3.30
C ILE A 44 8.18 1.86 2.73
N THR A 45 7.99 1.89 1.40
CA THR A 45 7.14 2.91 0.76
C THR A 45 5.70 2.83 1.24
N PHE A 46 5.11 1.64 1.26
CA PHE A 46 3.71 1.48 1.68
C PHE A 46 3.53 1.53 3.20
N ASP A 47 4.56 1.16 3.97
CA ASP A 47 4.60 1.42 5.41
C ASP A 47 4.54 2.93 5.70
N MET A 48 5.35 3.72 4.99
CA MET A 48 5.33 5.19 5.06
C MET A 48 3.95 5.75 4.69
N VAL A 49 3.32 5.26 3.60
CA VAL A 49 1.97 5.69 3.20
C VAL A 49 0.94 5.38 4.28
N ARG A 50 0.95 4.16 4.83
CA ARG A 50 0.07 3.73 5.91
C ARG A 50 0.25 4.63 7.14
N ASN A 51 1.49 4.89 7.54
CA ASN A 51 1.80 5.70 8.73
C ASN A 51 1.40 7.17 8.52
N TYR A 52 1.59 7.72 7.32
CA TYR A 52 1.15 9.07 6.99
C TYR A 52 -0.37 9.22 7.06
N LEU A 53 -1.11 8.24 6.54
CA LEU A 53 -2.58 8.23 6.63
C LEU A 53 -3.07 8.11 8.08
N LYS A 54 -2.43 7.26 8.89
CA LYS A 54 -2.70 7.20 10.33
C LYS A 54 -2.41 8.53 11.03
N PHE A 55 -1.28 9.17 10.72
CA PHE A 55 -0.92 10.50 11.23
C PHE A 55 -1.96 11.56 10.86
N LYS A 56 -2.55 11.48 9.66
CA LYS A 56 -3.65 12.34 9.22
C LYS A 56 -4.99 12.07 9.91
N GLY A 57 -5.09 11.06 10.77
CA GLY A 57 -6.29 10.74 11.54
C GLY A 57 -7.17 9.64 10.94
N TYR A 58 -6.77 9.01 9.83
CA TYR A 58 -7.55 7.93 9.22
C TYR A 58 -7.45 6.62 10.00
N LYS A 59 -8.55 5.86 10.01
CA LYS A 59 -8.56 4.45 10.44
C LYS A 59 -8.10 3.58 9.27
N VAL A 60 -6.84 3.16 9.29
CA VAL A 60 -6.23 2.43 8.17
C VAL A 60 -6.25 0.93 8.41
N LYS A 61 -6.87 0.16 7.51
CA LYS A 61 -6.70 -1.29 7.39
C LYS A 61 -5.72 -1.56 6.24
N PHE A 62 -4.55 -2.10 6.57
CA PHE A 62 -3.50 -2.44 5.61
C PHE A 62 -3.37 -3.96 5.51
N VAL A 63 -3.46 -4.50 4.30
CA VAL A 63 -3.34 -5.94 4.02
C VAL A 63 -2.26 -6.15 2.98
N GLN A 64 -1.40 -7.14 3.21
CA GLN A 64 -0.39 -7.61 2.27
C GLN A 64 -0.40 -9.14 2.30
N ASN A 65 -0.37 -9.77 1.12
CA ASN A 65 -0.35 -11.22 1.00
C ASN A 65 1.07 -11.77 1.13
N PHE A 66 1.17 -13.09 1.15
CA PHE A 66 2.39 -13.83 0.78
C PHE A 66 1.98 -14.77 -0.35
N THR A 67 2.77 -14.84 -1.41
CA THR A 67 2.58 -15.81 -2.48
C THR A 67 3.40 -17.04 -2.12
N ASP A 68 2.73 -18.03 -1.53
CA ASP A 68 3.31 -19.30 -1.05
C ASP A 68 3.15 -20.45 -2.05
N ILE A 69 2.41 -20.21 -3.14
CA ILE A 69 2.27 -21.09 -4.29
C ILE A 69 2.54 -20.26 -5.54
N ASP A 70 3.53 -20.68 -6.32
CA ASP A 70 3.95 -20.09 -7.61
C ASP A 70 4.47 -21.24 -8.51
N ASP A 71 4.63 -20.99 -9.80
CA ASP A 71 4.95 -22.01 -10.84
C ASP A 71 6.16 -22.92 -10.53
#